data_AF-A0A534BIR5-F1
#
_entry.id   AF-A0A534BIR5-F1
#
_cell.length_a   1.000
_cell.length_b   1.000
_cell.length_c   1.000
_cell.angle_alpha   90.00
_cell.angle_beta   90.00
_cell.angle_gamma   90.00
#
_symmetry.space_group_name_H-M   'P 1'
#
loop_
_entity.id
_entity.type
_entity.pdbx_description
1 polymer ?
#
loop_
_entity_poly.entity_id
_entity_poly.type
_entity_poly.pdbx_seq_one_letter_code
_entity_poly.pdbx_strand_id
1 'polypeptide(L)' 'MAADLEPLILVDDADCEVGHLGRAECHTGRGVLHRAFSLLIFNEVGELLLQQR' A
#
# COMPACT_ATOMS: atom_id res chain seq x y z
N MET A 1 7.18 14.29 -3.58
CA MET A 1 6.66 15.46 -2.86
C MET A 1 5.13 15.46 -2.80
N ALA A 2 4.37 15.43 -3.91
CA ALA A 2 2.90 15.36 -3.84
C ALA A 2 2.35 13.99 -3.37
N ALA A 3 2.95 12.88 -3.83
CA ALA A 3 2.55 11.52 -3.45
C ALA A 3 2.83 11.18 -1.97
N ASP A 4 3.66 11.96 -1.29
CA ASP A 4 4.05 11.73 0.11
C ASP A 4 2.95 12.18 1.09
N LEU A 5 2.06 13.07 0.63
CA LEU A 5 0.90 13.57 1.38
C LEU A 5 -0.41 12.85 1.01
N GLU A 6 -0.36 11.93 0.05
CA GLU A 6 -1.54 11.19 -0.38
C GLU A 6 -2.10 10.36 0.80
N PRO A 7 -3.38 10.52 1.17
CA PRO A 7 -3.95 9.82 2.31
C PRO A 7 -4.11 8.33 2.01
N LEU A 8 -3.63 7.50 2.92
CA LEU A 8 -3.83 6.05 2.93
C LEU A 8 -4.91 5.68 3.96
N ILE A 9 -5.63 4.59 3.69
CA ILE A 9 -6.67 4.07 4.58
C ILE A 9 -5.99 3.34 5.74
N LEU A 10 -6.16 3.83 6.97
CA LEU A 10 -5.70 3.13 8.17
C LEU A 10 -6.65 2.00 8.52
N VAL A 11 -6.10 0.89 8.98
CA VAL A 11 -6.91 -0.28 9.38
C VAL A 11 -6.43 -0.87 10.70
N ASP A 12 -7.32 -1.61 11.36
CA ASP A 12 -6.95 -2.51 12.47
C ASP A 12 -6.49 -3.88 11.95
N ASP A 13 -6.16 -4.80 12.87
CA ASP A 13 -5.70 -6.15 12.55
C ASP A 13 -6.77 -7.02 11.86
N ALA A 14 -8.02 -6.58 11.85
CA ALA A 14 -9.15 -7.24 11.16
C ALA A 14 -9.46 -6.59 9.81
N ASP A 15 -8.58 -5.72 9.29
CA ASP A 15 -8.78 -4.93 8.06
C ASP A 15 -10.05 -4.05 8.12
N CYS A 16 -10.49 -3.64 9.31
CA CYS A 16 -11.55 -2.66 9.45
C CYS A 16 -10.96 -1.24 9.36
N GLU A 17 -11.60 -0.36 8.59
CA GLU A 17 -11.15 1.03 8.46
C GLU A 17 -11.28 1.78 9.79
N VAL A 18 -10.22 2.48 10.18
CA VAL A 18 -10.17 3.28 11.41
C VAL A 18 -9.81 4.75 11.18
N GLY A 19 -9.51 5.14 9.93
CA GLY A 19 -9.19 6.52 9.58
C GLY A 19 -8.30 6.64 8.33
N HIS A 20 -7.67 7.80 8.18
CA HIS A 20 -6.75 8.09 7.08
C HIS A 20 -5.52 8.86 7.58
N LEU A 21 -4.37 8.65 6.94
CA LEU A 21 -3.12 9.35 7.25
C LEU A 21 -2.23 9.49 6.01
N GLY A 22 -1.40 10.54 5.93
CA GLY A 22 -0.52 10.76 4.79
C GLY A 22 0.49 9.61 4.60
N ARG A 23 0.78 9.28 3.35
CA ARG A 23 1.70 8.18 2.99
C ARG A 23 3.05 8.25 3.71
N ALA A 24 3.70 9.41 3.76
CA ALA A 24 4.98 9.55 4.43
C ALA A 24 4.88 9.25 5.94
N GLU A 25 3.80 9.69 6.57
CA GLU A 25 3.55 9.45 8.00
C GLU A 25 3.29 7.97 8.28
N CYS A 26 2.55 7.27 7.41
CA CYS A 26 2.32 5.82 7.51
C CYS A 26 3.60 4.99 7.43
N HIS A 27 4.64 5.49 6.76
CA HIS A 27 5.90 4.76 6.49
C HIS A 27 7.11 5.28 7.31
N THR A 28 6.90 6.23 8.22
CA THR A 28 7.97 6.76 9.08
C THR A 28 7.99 6.06 10.44
N GLY A 29 9.15 5.94 11.07
CA GLY A 29 9.29 5.37 12.42
C GLY A 29 8.94 3.88 12.47
N ARG A 30 8.01 3.49 13.35
CA ARG A 30 7.54 2.09 13.44
C ARG A 30 6.51 1.74 12.36
N GLY A 31 6.10 2.71 11.54
CA GLY A 31 5.00 2.57 10.60
C GLY A 31 3.63 2.51 11.27
N VAL A 32 2.58 2.72 10.47
CA VAL A 32 1.18 2.58 10.87
C VAL A 32 0.50 1.59 9.93
N LEU A 33 -0.39 0.74 10.47
CA LEU A 33 -1.12 -0.22 9.65
C LEU A 33 -2.08 0.50 8.71
N HIS A 34 -1.92 0.24 7.41
CA HIS A 34 -2.74 0.84 6.37
C HIS A 34 -3.01 -0.19 5.28
N ARG A 35 -4.14 -0.06 4.59
CA ARG A 35 -4.55 -0.94 3.51
C ARG A 35 -3.66 -0.70 2.28
N ALA A 36 -3.27 -1.80 1.63
CA ALA A 36 -2.54 -1.79 0.37
C ALA A 36 -3.03 -2.95 -0.50
N PHE A 37 -2.61 -2.94 -1.77
CA PHE A 37 -2.87 -4.05 -2.69
C PHE A 37 -1.58 -4.40 -3.45
N SER A 38 -1.53 -5.62 -3.95
CA SER A 38 -0.50 -6.08 -4.89
C SER A 38 -1.19 -6.71 -6.08
N LEU A 39 -0.67 -6.42 -7.28
CA LEU A 39 -1.12 -7.07 -8.51
C LEU A 39 -0.09 -8.10 -8.93
N LEU A 40 -0.58 -9.29 -9.28
CA LEU A 40 0.21 -10.35 -9.92
C LEU A 40 -0.33 -10.50 -11.35
N ILE A 41 0.47 -10.10 -12.33
CA ILE A 41 0.06 -10.09 -13.75
C ILE A 41 0.79 -11.23 -14.46
N PHE A 42 0.02 -12.12 -15.08
CA PHE A 42 0.54 -13.25 -15.86
C PHE A 42 0.23 -13.05 -17.35
N ASN A 43 1.19 -13.39 -18.22
CA ASN A 43 0.91 -13.45 -19.66
C ASN A 43 0.16 -14.74 -20.03
N GLU A 44 -0.21 -14.90 -21.32
CA GLU A 44 -0.98 -16.06 -21.81
C GLU A 44 -0.27 -17.42 -21.62
N VAL A 45 1.05 -17.42 -21.41
CA VAL A 45 1.86 -18.62 -21.14
C VAL A 45 2.19 -18.82 -19.66
N GLY A 46 1.65 -17.99 -18.77
CA GLY A 46 1.74 -18.14 -17.31
C GLY A 46 2.99 -17.55 -16.66
N GLU A 47 3.75 -16.69 -17.35
CA GLU A 47 4.91 -16.01 -16.77
C GLU A 47 4.50 -14.74 -16.01
N LEU A 48 5.12 -14.50 -14.86
CA LEU A 48 4.85 -13.33 -14.00
C LEU A 48 5.61 -12.08 -14.49
N LEU A 49 4.90 -10.96 -14.65
CA LEU A 49 5.50 -9.66 -14.88
C LEU A 49 6.20 -9.15 -13.60
N LEU A 50 7.53 -8.97 -13.66
CA LEU A 50 8.31 -8.38 -12.56
C LEU A 50 8.62 -6.91 -12.84
N GLN A 51 8.33 -6.05 -11.86
CA GLN A 51 8.71 -4.63 -11.90
C GLN A 51 10.10 -4.43 -11.28
N GLN A 52 10.99 -3.71 -11.97
CA GLN A 52 12.17 -3.11 -11.38
C GLN A 52 11.87 -1.64 -11.06
N ARG A 53 12.07 -1.26 -9.79
CA ARG A 53 11.78 0.09 -9.27
C ARG A 53 12.99 1.00 -9.34
#